data_AF-A0A6A4HNN1-F1
#
_entry.id   AF-A0A6A4HNN1-F1
#
_cell.length_a   1.000
_cell.length_b   1.000
_cell.length_c   1.000
_cell.angle_alpha   90.00
_cell.angle_beta   90.00
_cell.angle_gamma   90.00
#
_symmetry.space_group_name_H-M   'P 1'
#
loop_
_entity.id
_entity.type
_entity.pdbx_description
1 polymer ?
#
loop_
_entity_poly.entity_id
_entity_poly.type
_entity_poly.pdbx_seq_one_letter_code
_entity_poly.pdbx_strand_id
1 'polypeptide(L)'
;MLPPKKKTCRKLEHRPPMCDGGSYFVESGPYREYCEKMQDQDEICTCTGLAAMDFANTKYLKGCSTTGVGMATCGCHEIVMPNGVGDLQKGERYGNIDYIWASTMRHWFKKLAECIKNLPPLVRLTCCFAESLPFCQDYFNLLYTLGAAMSDMEGIERIWSGSGLLGTSTREMGPGSRQNTIEDYWHNWNWRKNVSQGVILCKRLDRALKELSDQEDSFNTFQANQPQEVEAWKKLVENFEHGQSTENPFSLPKSGPTLQDIRLELAEEEKSEARESQEEEEEDELKSKQTTPAQYIYLLFEVEEQQRQLSFDIKKAHRRTRIEQQVNRVRALQRVHCPLALQILATTVPTVDIHGEPLSPPEAEDIILMFPSELPTNFRNPTLVSHELRYRDAQCSSSLHSLRHALLVKRRLYTFKNINFSEADEHIEVPALYFNNQQRKIDLDAASYRRARFAKVALVGEEAAGWRKLELQDVRMMGDEEEEKKKKQRAMKSRKERGSTAWNIEQKNGRDGQWFHS
;
A
#
# COMPACT_ATOMS: atom_id res chain seq x y z
N MET A 1 5.37 11.34 -65.38
CA MET A 1 5.84 10.70 -64.13
C MET A 1 4.63 10.07 -63.46
N LEU A 2 4.59 8.75 -63.34
CA LEU A 2 3.57 8.08 -62.53
C LEU A 2 3.76 8.49 -61.05
N PRO A 3 2.68 8.71 -60.28
CA PRO A 3 2.82 9.01 -58.86
C PRO A 3 3.55 7.83 -58.19
N PRO A 4 4.42 8.10 -57.19
CA PRO A 4 5.10 7.03 -56.48
C PRO A 4 4.03 6.11 -55.87
N LYS A 5 4.00 4.84 -56.31
CA LYS A 5 3.18 3.81 -55.68
C LYS A 5 3.57 3.77 -54.21
N LYS A 6 2.63 4.07 -53.30
CA LYS A 6 2.81 3.84 -51.86
C LYS A 6 3.21 2.36 -51.71
N LYS A 7 4.45 2.09 -51.30
CA LYS A 7 4.90 0.73 -51.01
C LYS A 7 4.15 0.26 -49.77
N THR A 8 3.05 -0.44 -49.96
CA THR A 8 2.40 -1.19 -48.88
C THR A 8 3.32 -2.34 -48.46
N CYS A 9 3.39 -2.63 -47.16
CA CYS A 9 4.13 -3.79 -46.67
C CYS A 9 3.64 -5.06 -47.39
N ARG A 10 4.57 -5.91 -47.83
CA ARG A 10 4.23 -7.18 -48.49
C ARG A 10 3.47 -8.06 -47.49
N LYS A 11 2.38 -8.70 -47.95
CA LYS A 11 1.57 -9.60 -47.11
C LYS A 11 2.38 -10.83 -46.68
N LEU A 12 2.08 -11.37 -45.50
CA LEU A 12 2.70 -12.60 -44.96
C LEU A 12 2.59 -13.77 -45.94
N GLU A 13 1.44 -13.93 -46.60
CA GLU A 13 1.19 -14.98 -47.60
C GLU A 13 2.22 -14.99 -48.75
N HIS A 14 2.81 -13.84 -49.07
CA HIS A 14 3.78 -13.72 -50.16
C HIS A 14 5.21 -14.01 -49.70
N ARG A 15 5.48 -13.93 -48.39
CA ARG A 15 6.77 -14.21 -47.74
C ARG A 15 6.53 -14.75 -46.33
N PRO A 16 6.12 -16.02 -46.21
CA PRO A 16 5.89 -16.66 -44.91
C PRO A 16 7.22 -16.85 -44.16
N PRO A 17 7.18 -17.01 -42.83
CA PRO A 17 8.34 -17.46 -42.06
C PRO A 17 8.75 -18.87 -42.49
N MET A 18 9.97 -19.27 -42.15
CA MET A 18 10.44 -20.62 -42.50
C MET A 18 9.67 -21.72 -41.77
N CYS A 19 9.21 -21.44 -40.54
CA CYS A 19 8.50 -22.41 -39.71
C CYS A 19 7.38 -21.71 -38.90
N ASP A 20 6.28 -21.37 -39.57
CA ASP A 20 5.13 -20.71 -38.91
C ASP A 20 4.56 -21.59 -37.80
N GLY A 21 4.48 -21.06 -36.57
CA GLY A 21 3.99 -21.80 -35.42
C GLY A 21 4.88 -22.97 -34.94
N GLY A 22 6.07 -23.17 -35.52
CA GLY A 22 6.93 -24.32 -35.18
C GLY A 22 8.00 -24.04 -34.12
N SER A 23 8.12 -22.80 -33.65
CA SER A 23 9.14 -22.37 -32.69
C SER A 23 8.52 -21.48 -31.59
N TYR A 24 8.87 -20.18 -31.54
CA TYR A 24 8.41 -19.28 -30.49
C TYR A 24 7.16 -18.50 -30.87
N PHE A 25 7.00 -18.17 -32.16
CA PHE A 25 5.79 -17.48 -32.60
C PHE A 25 4.57 -18.40 -32.57
N VAL A 26 3.43 -17.81 -32.24
CA VAL A 26 2.12 -18.41 -32.50
C VAL A 26 1.91 -18.60 -34.00
N GLU A 27 1.11 -19.59 -34.37
CA GLU A 27 0.73 -19.82 -35.77
C GLU A 27 0.00 -18.60 -36.32
N SER A 28 0.57 -17.98 -37.36
CA SER A 28 0.18 -16.64 -37.80
C SER A 28 -1.25 -16.57 -38.36
N GLY A 29 -1.75 -17.64 -38.98
CA GLY A 29 -3.10 -17.72 -39.55
C GLY A 29 -4.20 -17.66 -38.47
N PRO A 30 -4.32 -18.69 -37.62
CA PRO A 30 -5.34 -18.73 -36.57
C PRO A 30 -5.26 -17.55 -35.60
N TYR A 31 -4.05 -17.07 -35.30
CA TYR A 31 -3.84 -15.90 -34.45
C TYR A 31 -4.45 -14.63 -35.07
N ARG A 32 -4.26 -14.39 -36.36
CA ARG A 32 -4.85 -13.22 -37.05
C ARG A 32 -6.36 -13.29 -37.11
N GLU A 33 -6.92 -14.44 -37.45
CA GLU A 33 -8.37 -14.63 -37.47
C GLU A 33 -8.98 -14.35 -36.10
N TYR A 34 -8.30 -14.75 -35.01
CA TYR A 34 -8.71 -14.44 -33.65
C TYR A 34 -8.61 -12.93 -33.36
N CYS A 35 -7.48 -12.29 -33.68
CA CYS A 35 -7.25 -10.86 -33.46
C CYS A 35 -8.18 -9.95 -34.30
N GLU A 36 -8.71 -10.43 -35.43
CA GLU A 36 -9.72 -9.74 -36.24
C GLU A 36 -11.12 -9.89 -35.65
N LYS A 37 -11.44 -11.05 -35.05
CA LYS A 37 -12.71 -11.29 -34.36
C LYS A 37 -12.84 -10.48 -33.07
N MET A 38 -11.73 -10.32 -32.34
CA MET A 38 -11.68 -9.45 -31.17
C MET A 38 -11.59 -7.98 -31.62
N GLN A 39 -12.75 -7.33 -31.71
CA GLN A 39 -12.87 -5.89 -32.00
C GLN A 39 -12.11 -5.05 -30.97
N ASP A 40 -11.92 -3.75 -31.25
CA ASP A 40 -11.35 -2.81 -30.29
C ASP A 40 -12.17 -2.88 -28.98
N GLN A 41 -11.54 -3.33 -27.90
CA GLN A 41 -12.16 -3.36 -26.57
C GLN A 41 -11.84 -2.04 -25.86
N ASP A 42 -12.86 -1.34 -25.39
CA ASP A 42 -12.67 -0.20 -24.48
C ASP A 42 -12.22 -0.75 -23.11
N GLU A 43 -11.03 -0.36 -22.68
CA GLU A 43 -10.49 -0.81 -21.39
C GLU A 43 -11.24 -0.14 -20.24
N ILE A 44 -11.86 -0.95 -19.38
CA ILE A 44 -12.41 -0.48 -18.11
C ILE A 44 -11.27 -0.46 -17.10
N CYS A 45 -10.61 0.70 -16.93
CA CYS A 45 -9.69 0.91 -15.81
C CYS A 45 -10.47 1.26 -14.54
N THR A 46 -10.69 0.29 -13.67
CA THR A 46 -11.12 0.53 -12.27
C THR A 46 -9.98 1.07 -11.40
N CYS A 47 -8.73 0.95 -11.85
CA CYS A 47 -7.55 1.46 -11.16
C CYS A 47 -7.32 2.95 -11.48
N THR A 48 -7.60 3.83 -10.53
CA THR A 48 -7.35 5.27 -10.65
C THR A 48 -5.87 5.58 -10.85
N GLY A 49 -5.48 6.16 -12.00
CA GLY A 49 -4.25 6.96 -12.13
C GLY A 49 -3.08 6.36 -12.92
N LEU A 50 -3.21 5.24 -13.62
CA LEU A 50 -2.18 4.75 -14.54
C LEU A 50 -2.39 5.30 -15.95
N ALA A 51 -1.84 6.49 -16.22
CA ALA A 51 -1.83 7.10 -17.56
C ALA A 51 -1.22 6.19 -18.65
N ALA A 52 -0.46 5.15 -18.27
CA ALA A 52 0.14 4.19 -19.20
C ALA A 52 -0.91 3.37 -19.99
N MET A 53 -2.07 3.04 -19.40
CA MET A 53 -3.13 2.28 -20.09
C MET A 53 -3.86 3.12 -21.14
N ASP A 54 -4.16 4.39 -20.84
CA ASP A 54 -4.77 5.32 -21.80
C ASP A 54 -3.92 5.52 -23.09
N PHE A 55 -2.60 5.35 -22.98
CA PHE A 55 -1.66 5.43 -24.12
C PHE A 55 -1.37 4.07 -24.79
N ALA A 56 -1.70 2.94 -24.17
CA ALA A 56 -1.35 1.60 -24.66
C ALA A 56 -2.05 1.29 -25.99
N ASN A 57 -3.32 1.66 -26.14
CA ASN A 57 -4.14 1.39 -27.33
C ASN A 57 -4.11 2.51 -28.38
N THR A 58 -3.48 3.64 -28.10
CA THR A 58 -3.49 4.84 -28.97
C THR A 58 -2.24 5.00 -29.84
N LYS A 59 -1.17 4.23 -29.60
CA LYS A 59 0.05 4.22 -30.44
C LYS A 59 -0.17 3.49 -31.78
N TYR A 60 -1.06 4.00 -32.61
CA TYR A 60 -1.15 3.61 -34.01
C TYR A 60 -0.04 4.32 -34.80
N LEU A 61 1.08 3.64 -35.03
CA LEU A 61 2.13 4.12 -35.95
C LEU A 61 1.67 3.93 -37.39
N LYS A 62 1.10 4.99 -37.98
CA LYS A 62 0.61 5.02 -39.37
C LYS A 62 1.73 4.60 -40.34
N GLY A 63 1.63 3.39 -40.88
CA GLY A 63 2.58 2.83 -41.85
C GLY A 63 3.33 1.57 -41.40
N CYS A 64 3.25 1.18 -40.12
CA CYS A 64 3.80 -0.09 -39.63
C CYS A 64 2.77 -1.22 -39.74
N SER A 65 3.20 -2.42 -40.16
CA SER A 65 2.35 -3.63 -40.17
C SER A 65 2.19 -4.25 -38.79
N THR A 66 3.13 -3.97 -37.89
CA THR A 66 3.24 -4.51 -36.54
C THR A 66 3.77 -3.41 -35.64
N THR A 67 3.12 -3.18 -34.51
CA THR A 67 3.47 -2.11 -33.56
C THR A 67 4.42 -2.58 -32.47
N GLY A 68 4.43 -3.89 -32.20
CA GLY A 68 5.26 -4.52 -31.18
C GLY A 68 5.08 -6.03 -31.17
N VAL A 69 5.58 -6.68 -30.12
CA VAL A 69 5.47 -8.12 -29.92
C VAL A 69 5.09 -8.38 -28.47
N GLY A 70 4.10 -9.25 -28.23
CA GLY A 70 3.81 -9.80 -26.92
C GLY A 70 4.57 -11.11 -26.73
N MET A 71 5.00 -11.40 -25.50
CA MET A 71 5.81 -12.58 -25.21
C MET A 71 5.50 -13.17 -23.83
N ALA A 72 5.40 -14.48 -23.75
CA ALA A 72 5.31 -15.28 -22.55
C ALA A 72 6.65 -15.99 -22.27
N THR A 73 7.12 -15.88 -21.05
CA THR A 73 8.40 -16.43 -20.60
C THR A 73 8.24 -17.20 -19.30
N CYS A 74 9.12 -18.16 -19.06
CA CYS A 74 9.21 -18.80 -17.76
C CYS A 74 9.85 -17.82 -16.76
N GLY A 75 9.11 -17.42 -15.72
CA GLY A 75 9.63 -16.52 -14.68
C GLY A 75 10.83 -17.06 -13.90
N CYS A 76 10.97 -18.39 -13.78
CA CYS A 76 12.07 -19.02 -13.04
C CYS A 76 13.37 -19.13 -13.86
N HIS A 77 13.23 -19.53 -15.14
CA HIS A 77 14.34 -19.89 -16.01
C HIS A 77 14.66 -18.83 -17.06
N GLU A 78 13.78 -17.83 -17.23
CA GLU A 78 13.90 -16.76 -18.23
C GLU A 78 14.01 -17.31 -19.66
N ILE A 79 13.27 -18.40 -19.91
CA ILE A 79 13.19 -19.07 -21.20
C ILE A 79 11.95 -18.57 -21.92
N VAL A 80 12.10 -18.20 -23.18
CA VAL A 80 10.98 -17.86 -24.08
C VAL A 80 10.22 -19.12 -24.41
N MET A 81 8.91 -19.06 -24.24
CA MET A 81 8.05 -20.25 -24.30
C MET A 81 7.72 -20.62 -25.75
N PRO A 82 7.57 -21.92 -26.06
CA PRO A 82 7.10 -22.35 -27.38
C PRO A 82 5.72 -21.78 -27.66
N ASN A 83 5.53 -21.26 -28.86
CA ASN A 83 4.30 -20.56 -29.28
C ASN A 83 3.86 -19.46 -28.28
N GLY A 84 4.81 -18.89 -27.54
CA GLY A 84 4.58 -17.86 -26.54
C GLY A 84 4.85 -16.45 -27.04
N VAL A 85 4.95 -16.23 -28.35
CA VAL A 85 5.22 -14.91 -28.92
C VAL A 85 4.17 -14.59 -29.98
N GLY A 86 3.60 -13.38 -29.95
CA GLY A 86 2.66 -12.92 -30.98
C GLY A 86 2.88 -11.47 -31.37
N ASP A 87 2.72 -11.19 -32.67
CA ASP A 87 2.77 -9.82 -33.18
C ASP A 87 1.58 -8.98 -32.67
N LEU A 88 1.85 -7.72 -32.31
CA LEU A 88 0.84 -6.76 -31.86
C LEU A 88 0.44 -5.83 -33.02
N GLN A 89 -0.83 -5.86 -33.41
CA GLN A 89 -1.33 -5.06 -34.54
C GLN A 89 -1.59 -3.60 -34.14
N LYS A 90 -2.07 -3.37 -32.92
CA LYS A 90 -2.47 -2.05 -32.41
C LYS A 90 -2.28 -1.99 -30.90
N GLY A 91 -1.03 -1.91 -30.45
CA GLY A 91 -0.73 -1.91 -29.01
C GLY A 91 -0.98 -3.26 -28.31
N GLU A 92 -0.97 -3.23 -26.99
CA GLU A 92 -1.03 -4.40 -26.10
C GLU A 92 -2.48 -4.81 -25.77
N ARG A 93 -3.29 -5.12 -26.79
CA ARG A 93 -4.69 -5.52 -26.56
C ARG A 93 -4.77 -6.85 -25.79
N TYR A 94 -5.71 -6.96 -24.85
CA TYR A 94 -5.96 -8.20 -24.09
C TYR A 94 -6.13 -9.42 -25.00
N GLY A 95 -6.90 -9.31 -26.10
CA GLY A 95 -7.04 -10.41 -27.04
C GLY A 95 -5.70 -10.93 -27.60
N ASN A 96 -4.74 -10.05 -27.87
CA ASN A 96 -3.42 -10.48 -28.31
C ASN A 96 -2.70 -11.27 -27.20
N ILE A 97 -2.70 -10.76 -25.97
CA ILE A 97 -2.02 -11.37 -24.82
C ILE A 97 -2.68 -12.69 -24.39
N ASP A 98 -4.01 -12.75 -24.35
CA ASP A 98 -4.79 -13.93 -23.98
C ASP A 98 -4.49 -15.10 -24.92
N TYR A 99 -4.42 -14.84 -26.22
CA TYR A 99 -4.09 -15.87 -27.20
C TYR A 99 -2.66 -16.38 -27.02
N ILE A 100 -1.69 -15.47 -26.84
CA ILE A 100 -0.29 -15.82 -26.60
C ILE A 100 -0.15 -16.66 -25.32
N TRP A 101 -0.84 -16.27 -24.26
CA TRP A 101 -0.86 -16.99 -22.99
C TRP A 101 -1.51 -18.37 -23.13
N ALA A 102 -2.70 -18.46 -23.72
CA ALA A 102 -3.41 -19.72 -23.94
C ALA A 102 -2.60 -20.70 -24.81
N SER A 103 -1.96 -20.16 -25.85
CA SER A 103 -1.07 -20.90 -26.74
C SER A 103 0.12 -21.48 -25.96
N THR A 104 0.75 -20.68 -25.08
CA THR A 104 1.82 -21.14 -24.19
C THR A 104 1.38 -22.25 -23.25
N MET A 105 0.22 -22.07 -22.59
CA MET A 105 -0.31 -22.99 -21.57
C MET A 105 -0.65 -24.37 -22.15
N ARG A 106 -1.00 -24.45 -23.43
CA ARG A 106 -1.21 -25.71 -24.16
C ARG A 106 -0.02 -26.67 -24.06
N HIS A 107 1.20 -26.14 -24.00
CA HIS A 107 2.42 -26.95 -23.98
C HIS A 107 2.78 -27.51 -22.59
N TRP A 108 2.31 -26.87 -21.51
CA TRP A 108 2.72 -27.18 -20.14
C TRP A 108 1.79 -28.17 -19.43
N PHE A 109 0.51 -28.17 -19.76
CA PHE A 109 -0.47 -29.03 -19.12
C PHE A 109 -0.84 -30.22 -20.03
N LYS A 110 -0.02 -31.28 -20.01
CA LYS A 110 -0.44 -32.58 -20.54
C LYS A 110 -1.65 -33.05 -19.70
N LYS A 111 -2.86 -32.96 -20.28
CA LYS A 111 -4.22 -33.19 -19.70
C LYS A 111 -5.07 -31.94 -19.37
N LEU A 112 -4.69 -30.75 -19.84
CA LEU A 112 -5.56 -29.55 -19.75
C LEU A 112 -6.97 -29.80 -20.32
N ALA A 113 -7.05 -30.54 -21.44
CA ALA A 113 -8.30 -30.88 -22.09
C ALA A 113 -9.21 -31.82 -21.27
N GLU A 114 -8.70 -32.55 -20.26
CA GLU A 114 -9.52 -33.36 -19.33
C GLU A 114 -10.01 -32.53 -18.14
N CYS A 115 -9.16 -31.67 -17.56
CA CYS A 115 -9.57 -30.74 -16.49
C CYS A 115 -10.59 -29.70 -16.97
N ILE A 116 -10.44 -29.20 -18.21
CA ILE A 116 -11.38 -28.25 -18.83
C ILE A 116 -12.77 -28.87 -19.07
N LYS A 117 -12.87 -30.20 -19.28
CA LYS A 117 -14.14 -30.87 -19.57
C LYS A 117 -15.11 -30.93 -18.38
N ASN A 118 -14.60 -30.89 -17.15
CA ASN A 118 -15.40 -31.00 -15.91
C ASN A 118 -15.99 -29.66 -15.41
N LEU A 119 -15.70 -28.54 -16.07
CA LEU A 119 -16.27 -27.23 -15.74
C LEU A 119 -17.53 -26.91 -16.58
N PRO A 120 -18.49 -26.13 -16.04
CA PRO A 120 -19.71 -25.74 -16.76
C PRO A 120 -19.40 -24.99 -18.08
N PRO A 121 -20.26 -25.13 -19.12
CA PRO A 121 -19.90 -24.88 -20.51
C PRO A 121 -19.44 -23.45 -20.85
N LEU A 122 -19.89 -22.45 -20.09
CA LEU A 122 -19.61 -21.04 -20.34
C LEU A 122 -18.33 -20.52 -19.69
N VAL A 123 -17.66 -21.34 -18.87
CA VAL A 123 -16.53 -20.89 -18.03
C VAL A 123 -15.38 -21.88 -18.00
N ARG A 124 -15.16 -22.52 -19.14
CA ARG A 124 -14.02 -23.41 -19.40
C ARG A 124 -12.66 -22.70 -19.55
N LEU A 125 -12.58 -21.47 -19.04
CA LEU A 125 -11.62 -20.94 -18.06
C LEU A 125 -12.29 -19.69 -17.45
N THR A 126 -12.94 -19.77 -16.28
CA THR A 126 -12.92 -18.63 -15.36
C THR A 126 -11.60 -18.74 -14.62
N CYS A 127 -10.57 -18.10 -15.16
CA CYS A 127 -9.59 -17.54 -14.25
C CYS A 127 -10.37 -16.47 -13.49
N CYS A 128 -10.69 -16.70 -12.23
CA CYS A 128 -11.16 -15.63 -11.36
C CYS A 128 -9.99 -14.65 -11.19
N PHE A 129 -9.78 -13.78 -12.16
CA PHE A 129 -9.33 -12.42 -11.85
C PHE A 129 -10.54 -11.74 -11.21
N ALA A 130 -10.84 -12.17 -9.98
CA ALA A 130 -11.75 -11.41 -9.14
C ALA A 130 -11.09 -10.05 -8.97
N GLU A 131 -11.81 -9.02 -9.41
CA GLU A 131 -11.55 -7.63 -9.08
C GLU A 131 -11.03 -7.53 -7.65
N SER A 132 -9.91 -6.85 -7.50
CA SER A 132 -9.22 -6.41 -6.28
C SER A 132 -10.01 -6.50 -4.96
N LEU A 133 -10.31 -7.72 -4.52
CA LEU A 133 -10.81 -8.01 -3.19
C LEU A 133 -9.57 -8.24 -2.31
N PRO A 134 -9.50 -7.64 -1.11
CA PRO A 134 -8.37 -7.80 -0.18
C PRO A 134 -7.97 -9.27 0.04
N PHE A 135 -8.94 -10.19 -0.05
CA PHE A 135 -8.75 -11.63 0.06
C PHE A 135 -7.80 -12.23 -0.99
N CYS A 136 -7.74 -11.66 -2.20
CA CYS A 136 -6.89 -12.13 -3.28
C CYS A 136 -5.40 -11.87 -2.99
N GLN A 137 -5.08 -10.74 -2.35
CA GLN A 137 -3.70 -10.37 -2.06
C GLN A 137 -3.04 -11.30 -1.05
N ASP A 138 -3.79 -11.74 -0.03
CA ASP A 138 -3.25 -12.64 1.00
C ASP A 138 -3.20 -14.10 0.53
N TYR A 139 -4.18 -14.53 -0.28
CA TYR A 139 -4.28 -15.92 -0.73
C TYR A 139 -3.37 -16.25 -1.92
N PHE A 140 -3.18 -15.31 -2.84
CA PHE A 140 -2.33 -15.49 -4.03
C PHE A 140 -0.96 -14.84 -3.88
N ASN A 141 -0.56 -14.45 -2.66
CA ASN A 141 0.80 -14.00 -2.42
C ASN A 141 1.77 -15.17 -2.59
N LEU A 142 2.67 -15.07 -3.57
CA LEU A 142 3.71 -16.06 -3.79
C LEU A 142 4.63 -16.21 -2.56
N LEU A 143 4.76 -15.18 -1.72
CA LEU A 143 5.53 -15.26 -0.48
C LEU A 143 4.92 -16.19 0.57
N TYR A 144 3.61 -16.42 0.52
CA TYR A 144 2.88 -17.28 1.46
C TYR A 144 2.47 -18.62 0.84
N THR A 145 2.83 -18.85 -0.42
CA THR A 145 2.50 -20.09 -1.12
C THR A 145 3.58 -21.13 -0.83
N LEU A 146 3.20 -22.25 -0.20
CA LEU A 146 4.13 -23.35 0.07
C LEU A 146 4.79 -23.83 -1.23
N GLY A 147 6.13 -23.87 -1.23
CA GLY A 147 6.93 -24.32 -2.37
C GLY A 147 7.09 -23.28 -3.48
N ALA A 148 6.45 -22.11 -3.38
CA ALA A 148 6.79 -20.98 -4.23
C ALA A 148 8.13 -20.40 -3.77
N ALA A 149 9.16 -20.56 -4.60
CA ALA A 149 10.45 -19.93 -4.33
C ALA A 149 10.33 -18.41 -4.52
N MET A 150 11.12 -17.64 -3.76
CA MET A 150 11.24 -16.20 -3.97
C MET A 150 11.75 -15.94 -5.40
N SER A 151 10.94 -15.24 -6.20
CA SER A 151 11.32 -14.80 -7.54
C SER A 151 11.47 -13.28 -7.52
N ASP A 152 12.51 -12.77 -8.17
CA ASP A 152 12.63 -11.33 -8.39
C ASP A 152 11.60 -10.80 -9.39
N MET A 153 10.95 -11.70 -10.16
CA MET A 153 9.97 -11.38 -11.21
C MET A 153 10.48 -10.40 -12.30
N GLU A 154 11.74 -9.99 -12.24
CA GLU A 154 12.42 -9.12 -13.20
C GLU A 154 12.93 -9.87 -14.44
N GLY A 155 12.76 -11.19 -14.47
CA GLY A 155 13.22 -12.03 -15.56
C GLY A 155 12.76 -11.56 -16.94
N ILE A 156 11.54 -11.06 -17.05
CA ILE A 156 11.00 -10.54 -18.31
C ILE A 156 11.72 -9.26 -18.78
N GLU A 157 12.07 -8.36 -17.86
CA GLU A 157 12.80 -7.12 -18.16
C GLU A 157 14.22 -7.41 -18.65
N ARG A 158 14.86 -8.45 -18.10
CA ARG A 158 16.18 -8.90 -18.57
C ARG A 158 16.13 -9.40 -20.01
N ILE A 159 15.05 -10.09 -20.39
CA ILE A 159 14.87 -10.56 -21.77
C ILE A 159 14.62 -9.36 -22.70
N TRP A 160 13.73 -8.45 -22.31
CA TRP A 160 13.38 -7.27 -23.12
C TRP A 160 14.54 -6.29 -23.32
N SER A 161 15.32 -6.02 -22.27
CA SER A 161 16.52 -5.20 -22.36
C SER A 161 17.55 -5.79 -23.32
N GLY A 162 17.67 -7.12 -23.37
CA GLY A 162 18.49 -7.82 -24.36
C GLY A 162 17.94 -7.67 -25.78
N SER A 163 16.62 -7.79 -25.98
CA SER A 163 15.98 -7.82 -27.29
C SER A 163 15.60 -6.45 -27.86
N GLY A 164 15.75 -5.36 -27.11
CA GLY A 164 15.31 -4.03 -27.52
C GLY A 164 15.86 -3.55 -28.87
N LEU A 165 17.09 -3.98 -29.22
CA LEU A 165 17.71 -3.67 -30.52
C LEU A 165 17.06 -4.36 -31.72
N LEU A 166 16.26 -5.42 -31.51
CA LEU A 166 15.52 -6.09 -32.58
C LEU A 166 14.43 -5.20 -33.19
N GLY A 167 13.84 -4.29 -32.40
CA GLY A 167 12.77 -3.42 -32.87
C GLY A 167 13.22 -2.50 -34.01
N THR A 168 14.42 -1.94 -33.91
CA THR A 168 14.97 -1.05 -34.95
C THR A 168 15.55 -1.84 -36.13
N SER A 169 16.23 -2.96 -35.88
CA SER A 169 16.86 -3.75 -36.93
C SER A 169 15.87 -4.48 -37.84
N THR A 170 14.72 -4.90 -37.29
CA THR A 170 13.69 -5.64 -38.03
C THR A 170 12.62 -4.74 -38.67
N ARG A 171 12.70 -3.42 -38.46
CA ARG A 171 11.66 -2.46 -38.88
C ARG A 171 11.38 -2.47 -40.40
N GLU A 172 12.42 -2.59 -41.21
CA GLU A 172 12.32 -2.57 -42.68
C GLU A 172 12.21 -3.97 -43.30
N MET A 173 12.20 -5.02 -42.48
CA MET A 173 12.19 -6.41 -42.95
C MET A 173 10.79 -6.85 -43.40
N GLY A 174 10.75 -7.76 -44.38
CA GLY A 174 9.50 -8.43 -44.75
C GLY A 174 9.00 -9.33 -43.60
N PRO A 175 7.69 -9.65 -43.55
CA PRO A 175 7.06 -10.26 -42.37
C PRO A 175 7.67 -11.62 -41.98
N GLY A 176 7.85 -12.56 -42.92
CA GLY A 176 8.50 -13.84 -42.62
C GLY A 176 9.98 -13.71 -42.25
N SER A 177 10.72 -12.82 -42.93
CA SER A 177 12.14 -12.58 -42.61
C SER A 177 12.30 -11.95 -41.22
N ARG A 178 11.40 -11.04 -40.84
CA ARG A 178 11.34 -10.43 -39.51
C ARG A 178 11.11 -11.49 -38.43
N GLN A 179 10.09 -12.34 -38.59
CA GLN A 179 9.80 -13.40 -37.64
C GLN A 179 11.00 -14.34 -37.48
N ASN A 180 11.60 -14.80 -38.58
CA ASN A 180 12.78 -15.68 -38.53
C ASN A 180 13.96 -15.03 -37.76
N THR A 181 14.24 -13.74 -37.98
CA THR A 181 15.32 -13.03 -37.26
C THR A 181 15.04 -12.89 -35.78
N ILE A 182 13.79 -12.63 -35.41
CA ILE A 182 13.39 -12.54 -34.01
C ILE A 182 13.48 -13.92 -33.34
N GLU A 183 13.03 -14.98 -34.03
CA GLU A 183 13.12 -16.34 -33.52
C GLU A 183 14.57 -16.81 -33.34
N ASP A 184 15.45 -16.52 -34.29
CA ASP A 184 16.88 -16.83 -34.19
C ASP A 184 17.53 -16.18 -32.95
N TYR A 185 17.17 -14.91 -32.67
CA TYR A 185 17.62 -14.22 -31.48
C TYR A 185 17.17 -14.93 -30.19
N TRP A 186 15.88 -15.25 -30.05
CA TRP A 186 15.39 -15.93 -28.85
C TRP A 186 15.82 -17.39 -28.76
N HIS A 187 16.12 -18.02 -29.89
CA HIS A 187 16.76 -19.32 -29.91
C HIS A 187 18.14 -19.24 -29.26
N ASN A 188 18.96 -18.28 -29.67
CA ASN A 188 20.26 -18.01 -29.04
C ASN A 188 20.11 -17.64 -27.56
N TRP A 189 19.11 -16.83 -27.18
CA TRP A 189 18.81 -16.53 -25.78
C TRP A 189 18.55 -17.79 -24.96
N ASN A 190 17.62 -18.63 -25.42
CA ASN A 190 17.26 -19.89 -24.76
C ASN A 190 18.44 -20.86 -24.70
N TRP A 191 19.23 -20.98 -25.78
CA TRP A 191 20.44 -21.78 -25.79
C TRP A 191 21.44 -21.31 -24.72
N ARG A 192 21.70 -20.00 -24.63
CA ARG A 192 22.57 -19.44 -23.58
C ARG A 192 22.05 -19.74 -22.18
N LYS A 193 20.73 -19.65 -21.95
CA LYS A 193 20.11 -19.99 -20.66
C LYS A 193 20.28 -21.47 -20.32
N ASN A 194 20.04 -22.37 -21.27
CA ASN A 194 20.20 -23.81 -21.07
C ASN A 194 21.65 -24.19 -20.76
N VAL A 195 22.63 -23.63 -21.49
CA VAL A 195 24.05 -23.94 -21.27
C VAL A 195 24.55 -23.36 -19.94
N SER A 196 24.07 -22.18 -19.53
CA SER A 196 24.50 -21.52 -18.29
C SER A 196 23.75 -21.99 -17.04
N GLN A 197 22.69 -22.79 -17.20
CA GLN A 197 21.78 -23.16 -16.11
C GLN A 197 22.49 -23.82 -14.93
N GLY A 198 23.41 -24.76 -15.18
CA GLY A 198 24.15 -25.44 -14.11
C GLY A 198 24.96 -24.47 -13.25
N VAL A 199 25.69 -23.55 -13.86
CA VAL A 199 26.50 -22.54 -13.14
C VAL A 199 25.60 -21.57 -12.38
N ILE A 200 24.47 -21.16 -12.97
CA ILE A 200 23.51 -20.25 -12.34
C ILE A 200 22.85 -20.92 -11.13
N LEU A 201 22.42 -22.18 -11.26
CA LEU A 201 21.77 -22.93 -10.19
C LEU A 201 22.72 -23.17 -9.01
N CYS A 202 23.99 -23.53 -9.25
CA CYS A 202 24.98 -23.64 -8.18
C CYS A 202 25.16 -22.32 -7.42
N LYS A 203 25.33 -21.19 -8.12
CA LYS A 203 25.45 -19.88 -7.49
C LYS A 203 24.20 -19.47 -6.70
N ARG A 204 23.02 -19.81 -7.21
CA ARG A 204 21.74 -19.55 -6.52
C ARG A 204 21.59 -20.43 -5.29
N LEU A 205 22.04 -21.68 -5.33
CA LEU A 205 22.05 -22.58 -4.18
C LEU A 205 22.96 -22.06 -3.06
N ASP A 206 24.19 -21.63 -3.39
CA ASP A 206 25.11 -21.06 -2.38
C ASP A 206 24.51 -19.84 -1.69
N ARG A 207 23.82 -18.97 -2.44
CA ARG A 207 23.09 -17.82 -1.89
C ARG A 207 21.92 -18.26 -1.02
N ALA A 208 21.12 -19.22 -1.49
CA ALA A 208 19.96 -19.72 -0.76
C ALA A 208 20.36 -20.37 0.57
N LEU A 209 21.48 -21.10 0.62
CA LEU A 209 22.01 -21.67 1.87
C LEU A 209 22.40 -20.58 2.88
N LYS A 210 23.01 -19.49 2.40
CA LYS A 210 23.33 -18.34 3.26
C LYS A 210 22.07 -17.65 3.78
N GLU A 211 21.12 -17.37 2.89
CA GLU A 211 19.86 -16.74 3.26
C GLU A 211 19.03 -17.60 4.21
N LEU A 212 19.04 -18.94 4.03
CA LEU A 212 18.42 -19.88 4.95
C LEU A 212 19.02 -19.75 6.35
N SER A 213 20.34 -19.72 6.48
CA SER A 213 21.02 -19.52 7.77
C SER A 213 20.59 -18.21 8.44
N ASP A 214 20.58 -17.11 7.70
CA ASP A 214 20.20 -15.79 8.23
C ASP A 214 18.71 -15.75 8.67
N GLN A 215 17.84 -16.44 7.93
CA GLN A 215 16.41 -16.56 8.24
C GLN A 215 16.16 -17.47 9.45
N GLU A 216 16.87 -18.59 9.56
CA GLU A 216 16.79 -19.49 10.72
C GLU A 216 17.23 -18.78 12.00
N ASP A 217 18.33 -18.03 11.97
CA ASP A 217 18.79 -17.24 13.13
C ASP A 217 17.76 -16.18 13.56
N SER A 218 17.18 -15.49 12.58
CA SER A 218 16.12 -14.51 12.82
C SER A 218 14.86 -15.16 13.41
N PHE A 219 14.47 -16.33 12.87
CA PHE A 219 13.32 -17.09 13.33
C PHE A 219 13.52 -17.64 14.74
N ASN A 220 14.70 -18.19 15.05
CA ASN A 220 15.06 -18.68 16.37
C ASN A 220 15.01 -17.57 17.42
N THR A 221 15.54 -16.39 17.09
CA THR A 221 15.46 -15.20 17.95
C THR A 221 14.02 -14.77 18.18
N PHE A 222 13.18 -14.79 17.13
CA PHE A 222 11.77 -14.46 17.24
C PHE A 222 11.00 -15.46 18.12
N GLN A 223 11.22 -16.76 17.89
CA GLN A 223 10.61 -17.85 18.67
C GLN A 223 10.97 -17.77 20.16
N ALA A 224 12.22 -17.43 20.49
CA ALA A 224 12.66 -17.26 21.87
C ALA A 224 11.91 -16.14 22.62
N ASN A 225 11.45 -15.11 21.91
CA ASN A 225 10.73 -13.97 22.50
C ASN A 225 9.23 -14.23 22.70
N GLN A 226 8.65 -15.26 22.07
CA GLN A 226 7.20 -15.54 22.12
C GLN A 226 6.88 -17.04 22.31
N PRO A 227 7.45 -17.71 23.33
CA PRO A 227 7.37 -19.17 23.45
C PRO A 227 5.94 -19.71 23.62
N GLN A 228 5.01 -18.90 24.12
CA GLN A 228 3.63 -19.31 24.38
C GLN A 228 2.78 -19.42 23.09
N GLU A 229 3.05 -18.59 22.08
CA GLU A 229 2.23 -18.49 20.87
C GLU A 229 2.78 -19.28 19.69
N VAL A 230 4.08 -19.58 19.69
CA VAL A 230 4.78 -20.19 18.55
C VAL A 230 4.18 -21.53 18.13
N GLU A 231 3.93 -22.43 19.09
CA GLU A 231 3.43 -23.79 18.77
C GLU A 231 2.02 -23.75 18.18
N ALA A 232 1.17 -22.85 18.70
CA ALA A 232 -0.17 -22.64 18.16
C ALA A 232 -0.10 -22.08 16.73
N TRP A 233 0.78 -21.11 16.50
CA TRP A 233 0.95 -20.48 15.19
C TRP A 233 1.49 -21.46 14.14
N LYS A 234 2.49 -22.28 14.48
CA LYS A 234 3.04 -23.31 13.57
C LYS A 234 1.95 -24.26 13.07
N LYS A 235 1.11 -24.75 13.98
CA LYS A 235 -0.03 -25.63 13.61
C LYS A 235 -1.03 -24.93 12.70
N LEU A 236 -1.31 -23.64 12.92
CA LEU A 236 -2.18 -22.87 12.03
C LEU A 236 -1.61 -22.78 10.61
N VAL A 237 -0.30 -22.51 10.49
CA VAL A 237 0.40 -22.46 9.19
C VAL A 237 0.39 -23.83 8.51
N GLU A 238 0.76 -24.91 9.19
CA GLU A 238 0.76 -26.26 8.63
C GLU A 238 -0.64 -26.69 8.15
N ASN A 239 -1.67 -26.44 8.97
CA ASN A 239 -3.05 -26.76 8.60
C ASN A 239 -3.52 -25.96 7.37
N PHE A 240 -3.11 -24.70 7.25
CA PHE A 240 -3.44 -23.87 6.09
C PHE A 240 -2.70 -24.34 4.83
N GLU A 241 -1.39 -24.56 4.92
CA GLU A 241 -0.57 -25.00 3.79
C GLU A 241 -0.97 -26.40 3.28
N HIS A 242 -1.42 -27.29 4.16
CA HIS A 242 -1.95 -28.60 3.80
C HIS A 242 -3.41 -28.56 3.31
N GLY A 243 -4.05 -27.38 3.26
CA GLY A 243 -5.44 -27.22 2.83
C GLY A 243 -6.47 -27.82 3.80
N GLN A 244 -6.09 -28.04 5.07
CA GLN A 244 -6.95 -28.55 6.13
C GLN A 244 -7.76 -27.44 6.81
N SER A 245 -7.31 -26.19 6.70
CA SER A 245 -8.01 -25.00 7.20
C SER A 245 -8.25 -23.99 6.08
N THR A 246 -9.39 -23.29 6.15
CA THR A 246 -9.70 -22.13 5.30
C THR A 246 -9.26 -20.80 5.92
N GLU A 247 -8.87 -20.80 7.21
CA GLU A 247 -8.39 -19.61 7.90
C GLU A 247 -6.95 -19.31 7.50
N ASN A 248 -6.72 -18.13 6.90
CA ASN A 248 -5.40 -17.71 6.47
C ASN A 248 -4.60 -17.09 7.64
N PRO A 249 -3.55 -17.76 8.14
CA PRO A 249 -2.75 -17.24 9.25
C PRO A 249 -1.96 -15.99 8.88
N PHE A 250 -1.67 -15.76 7.59
CA PHE A 250 -0.90 -14.60 7.14
C PHE A 250 -1.75 -13.32 7.02
N SER A 251 -3.08 -13.45 7.09
CA SER A 251 -3.97 -12.30 7.10
C SER A 251 -3.82 -11.52 8.41
N LEU A 252 -3.72 -10.19 8.31
CA LEU A 252 -3.66 -9.36 9.51
C LEU A 252 -4.99 -9.47 10.27
N PRO A 253 -4.97 -9.68 11.60
CA PRO A 253 -6.19 -9.74 12.37
C PRO A 253 -6.94 -8.42 12.22
N LYS A 254 -8.25 -8.50 12.00
CA LYS A 254 -9.10 -7.31 11.95
C LYS A 254 -8.97 -6.59 13.31
N SER A 255 -8.34 -5.42 13.31
CA SER A 255 -8.47 -4.47 14.41
C SER A 255 -9.95 -4.11 14.56
N GLY A 256 -10.36 -3.69 15.76
CA GLY A 256 -11.75 -3.33 16.06
C GLY A 256 -12.35 -2.33 15.05
N PRO A 257 -13.67 -2.11 15.10
CA PRO A 257 -14.41 -1.41 14.05
C PRO A 257 -13.77 -0.06 13.70
N THR A 258 -13.68 0.22 12.40
CA THR A 258 -13.17 1.51 11.90
C THR A 258 -14.26 2.58 11.99
N LEU A 259 -13.87 3.86 11.86
CA LEU A 259 -14.83 4.96 11.78
C LEU A 259 -15.83 4.81 10.63
N GLN A 260 -15.42 4.16 9.53
CA GLN A 260 -16.31 3.89 8.40
C GLN A 260 -17.30 2.77 8.71
N ASP A 261 -16.86 1.72 9.41
CA ASP A 261 -17.74 0.63 9.84
C ASP A 261 -18.82 1.16 10.78
N ILE A 262 -18.46 1.96 11.79
CA ILE A 262 -19.44 2.59 12.69
C ILE A 262 -20.37 3.53 11.93
N ARG A 263 -19.88 4.26 10.92
CA ARG A 263 -20.73 5.12 10.08
C ARG A 263 -21.73 4.30 9.27
N LEU A 264 -21.34 3.13 8.78
CA LEU A 264 -22.21 2.23 8.05
C LEU A 264 -23.26 1.63 8.98
N GLU A 265 -22.86 1.12 10.16
CA GLU A 265 -23.77 0.60 11.18
C GLU A 265 -24.82 1.65 11.59
N LEU A 266 -24.39 2.87 11.91
CA LEU A 266 -25.31 3.95 12.29
C LEU A 266 -26.24 4.36 11.14
N ALA A 267 -25.76 4.33 9.89
CA ALA A 267 -26.60 4.62 8.73
C ALA A 267 -27.60 3.49 8.43
N GLU A 268 -27.30 2.25 8.81
CA GLU A 268 -28.22 1.11 8.72
C GLU A 268 -29.28 1.16 9.82
N GLU A 269 -28.89 1.48 11.06
CA GLU A 269 -29.79 1.71 12.19
C GLU A 269 -30.81 2.83 11.87
N GLU A 270 -30.34 3.97 11.37
CA GLU A 270 -31.20 5.09 10.95
C GLU A 270 -32.15 4.68 9.80
N LYS A 271 -31.72 3.80 8.90
CA LYS A 271 -32.58 3.28 7.81
C LYS A 271 -33.62 2.30 8.32
N SER A 272 -33.30 1.46 9.30
CA SER A 272 -34.30 0.57 9.93
C SER A 272 -35.34 1.37 10.70
N GLU A 273 -34.92 2.36 11.50
CA GLU A 273 -35.82 3.25 12.24
C GLU A 273 -36.75 4.01 11.28
N ALA A 274 -36.20 4.48 10.14
CA ALA A 274 -37.01 5.13 9.10
C ALA A 274 -38.02 4.19 8.44
N ARG A 275 -37.67 2.91 8.23
CA ARG A 275 -38.60 1.90 7.68
C ARG A 275 -39.72 1.56 8.65
N GLU A 276 -39.39 1.40 9.93
CA GLU A 276 -40.38 1.14 10.99
C GLU A 276 -41.32 2.34 11.17
N SER A 277 -40.81 3.57 11.07
CA SER A 277 -41.63 4.79 11.14
C SER A 277 -42.50 5.03 9.90
N GLN A 278 -42.10 4.47 8.74
CA GLN A 278 -42.86 4.55 7.48
C GLN A 278 -44.04 3.57 7.42
N GLU A 279 -44.13 2.59 8.32
CA GLU A 279 -45.34 1.76 8.47
C GLU A 279 -46.45 2.46 9.28
N GLU A 280 -46.17 3.60 9.93
CA GLU A 280 -47.14 4.31 10.78
C GLU A 280 -47.62 5.68 10.25
N GLU A 281 -46.88 6.42 9.40
CA GLU A 281 -47.39 7.68 8.82
C GLU A 281 -46.88 7.95 7.38
N GLU A 282 -47.77 7.87 6.38
CA GLU A 282 -47.57 8.38 5.02
C GLU A 282 -47.71 9.92 4.98
N GLU A 283 -46.77 10.69 5.54
CA GLU A 283 -46.66 12.14 5.26
C GLU A 283 -45.32 12.73 5.78
N ASP A 284 -44.22 12.60 5.04
CA ASP A 284 -43.17 13.64 4.94
C ASP A 284 -41.99 13.23 4.01
N GLU A 285 -42.13 13.49 2.70
CA GLU A 285 -41.03 13.36 1.72
C GLU A 285 -39.87 14.37 1.96
N LEU A 286 -40.05 15.33 2.89
CA LEU A 286 -39.12 16.44 3.16
C LEU A 286 -38.05 16.14 4.23
N LYS A 287 -38.19 15.08 5.03
CA LYS A 287 -37.16 14.64 6.00
C LYS A 287 -35.92 14.01 5.35
N SER A 288 -36.04 13.57 4.09
CA SER A 288 -34.98 12.92 3.31
C SER A 288 -33.75 13.78 2.99
N LYS A 289 -33.82 15.11 3.19
CA LYS A 289 -32.71 16.06 2.92
C LYS A 289 -32.00 16.58 4.16
N GLN A 290 -32.43 16.21 5.36
CA GLN A 290 -31.77 16.67 6.58
C GLN A 290 -30.57 15.77 6.91
N THR A 291 -29.43 16.39 7.27
CA THR A 291 -28.23 15.64 7.66
C THR A 291 -28.52 14.95 8.99
N THR A 292 -28.35 13.63 9.06
CA THR A 292 -28.70 12.87 10.26
C THR A 292 -27.74 13.16 11.42
N PRO A 293 -28.15 12.93 12.69
CA PRO A 293 -27.29 13.15 13.85
C PRO A 293 -25.96 12.39 13.77
N ALA A 294 -25.96 11.13 13.28
CA ALA A 294 -24.74 10.36 13.08
C ALA A 294 -23.82 10.98 12.02
N GLN A 295 -24.39 11.43 10.89
CA GLN A 295 -23.63 12.12 9.84
C GLN A 295 -23.03 13.45 10.31
N TYR A 296 -23.75 14.18 11.16
CA TYR A 296 -23.25 15.40 11.78
C TYR A 296 -22.04 15.12 12.68
N ILE A 297 -22.13 14.11 13.56
CA ILE A 297 -21.00 13.72 14.41
C ILE A 297 -19.82 13.26 13.55
N TYR A 298 -20.04 12.42 12.54
CA TYR A 298 -18.98 11.98 11.64
C TYR A 298 -18.26 13.16 10.94
N LEU A 299 -19.00 14.18 10.50
CA LEU A 299 -18.42 15.39 9.92
C LEU A 299 -17.51 16.13 10.93
N LEU A 300 -17.87 16.19 12.21
CA LEU A 300 -17.01 16.77 13.25
C LEU A 300 -15.67 16.02 13.34
N PHE A 301 -15.69 14.68 13.33
CA PHE A 301 -14.48 13.87 13.33
C PHE A 301 -13.62 14.10 12.09
N GLU A 302 -14.24 14.19 10.91
CA GLU A 302 -13.53 14.44 9.64
C GLU A 302 -12.81 15.79 9.68
N VAL A 303 -13.47 16.84 10.17
CA VAL A 303 -12.87 18.18 10.26
C VAL A 303 -11.79 18.23 11.35
N GLU A 304 -12.00 17.60 12.53
CA GLU A 304 -10.99 17.53 13.60
C GLU A 304 -9.71 16.83 13.11
N GLU A 305 -9.84 15.75 12.36
CA GLU A 305 -8.69 15.03 11.79
C GLU A 305 -7.99 15.85 10.69
N GLN A 306 -8.72 16.57 9.85
CA GLN A 306 -8.12 17.46 8.86
C GLN A 306 -7.40 18.66 9.50
N GLN A 307 -7.97 19.26 10.55
CA GLN A 307 -7.31 20.32 11.33
C GLN A 307 -6.01 19.81 11.95
N ARG A 308 -6.03 18.61 12.55
CA ARG A 308 -4.85 17.97 13.10
C ARG A 308 -3.79 17.69 12.04
N GLN A 309 -4.17 17.18 10.87
CA GLN A 309 -3.21 16.95 9.79
C GLN A 309 -2.58 18.26 9.29
N LEU A 310 -3.37 19.34 9.24
CA LEU A 310 -2.93 20.66 8.82
C LEU A 310 -1.99 21.32 9.84
N SER A 311 -2.20 21.14 11.14
CA SER A 311 -1.31 21.72 12.18
C SER A 311 0.13 21.22 12.08
N PHE A 312 0.35 20.06 11.44
CA PHE A 312 1.68 19.54 11.11
C PHE A 312 2.16 19.90 9.67
N ASP A 313 1.34 20.60 8.88
CA ASP A 313 1.53 20.98 7.46
C ASP A 313 1.53 22.51 7.29
N ILE A 314 2.57 23.18 7.80
CA ILE A 314 2.68 24.67 7.87
C ILE A 314 2.56 25.38 6.50
N LYS A 315 2.66 24.67 5.36
CA LYS A 315 2.85 25.28 4.02
C LYS A 315 1.68 25.20 3.03
N LYS A 316 0.47 24.73 3.40
CA LYS A 316 -0.60 24.43 2.41
C LYS A 316 -1.84 25.33 2.52
N ALA A 317 -1.79 26.51 1.90
CA ALA A 317 -2.90 27.48 1.84
C ALA A 317 -4.22 26.91 1.25
N HIS A 318 -4.17 26.05 0.22
CA HIS A 318 -5.37 25.46 -0.38
C HIS A 318 -6.12 24.47 0.55
N ARG A 319 -5.43 23.90 1.55
CA ARG A 319 -6.08 23.04 2.54
C ARG A 319 -6.85 23.85 3.58
N ARG A 320 -6.39 25.06 3.91
CA ARG A 320 -7.04 25.96 4.86
C ARG A 320 -8.43 26.38 4.39
N THR A 321 -8.56 26.84 3.15
CA THR A 321 -9.85 27.26 2.58
C THR A 321 -10.89 26.14 2.55
N ARG A 322 -10.46 24.89 2.27
CA ARG A 322 -11.35 23.72 2.32
C ARG A 322 -11.83 23.43 3.75
N ILE A 323 -10.94 23.50 4.73
CA ILE A 323 -11.30 23.28 6.15
C ILE A 323 -12.26 24.37 6.62
N GLU A 324 -12.03 25.65 6.29
CA GLU A 324 -12.94 26.75 6.61
C GLU A 324 -14.36 26.52 6.08
N GLN A 325 -14.48 26.06 4.83
CA GLN A 325 -15.78 25.71 4.24
C GLN A 325 -16.47 24.57 5.00
N GLN A 326 -15.72 23.53 5.40
CA GLN A 326 -16.26 22.43 6.17
C GLN A 326 -16.64 22.86 7.60
N VAL A 327 -15.85 23.72 8.24
CA VAL A 327 -16.17 24.33 9.54
C VAL A 327 -17.48 25.11 9.44
N ASN A 328 -17.66 25.94 8.41
CA ASN A 328 -18.91 26.68 8.19
C ASN A 328 -20.12 25.75 8.02
N ARG A 329 -19.94 24.61 7.34
CA ARG A 329 -20.96 23.57 7.23
C ARG A 329 -21.28 22.95 8.60
N VAL A 330 -20.26 22.65 9.41
CA VAL A 330 -20.44 22.17 10.79
C VAL A 330 -21.20 23.20 11.62
N ARG A 331 -20.87 24.49 11.54
CA ARG A 331 -21.58 25.56 12.26
C ARG A 331 -23.05 25.65 11.86
N ALA A 332 -23.37 25.47 10.57
CA ALA A 332 -24.75 25.42 10.11
C ALA A 332 -25.52 24.24 10.71
N LEU A 333 -24.90 23.06 10.78
CA LEU A 333 -25.50 21.87 11.39
C LEU A 333 -25.60 21.96 12.92
N GLN A 334 -24.65 22.64 13.57
CA GLN A 334 -24.71 22.92 15.01
C GLN A 334 -25.94 23.72 15.39
N ARG A 335 -26.41 24.65 14.54
CA ARG A 335 -27.66 25.39 14.81
C ARG A 335 -28.87 24.48 14.93
N VAL A 336 -28.88 23.36 14.21
CA VAL A 336 -29.98 22.40 14.18
C VAL A 336 -29.81 21.36 15.30
N HIS A 337 -28.64 20.73 15.38
CA HIS A 337 -28.41 19.56 16.24
C HIS A 337 -27.90 19.90 17.64
N CYS A 338 -27.16 21.01 17.80
CA CYS A 338 -26.54 21.38 19.08
C CYS A 338 -26.39 22.91 19.22
N PRO A 339 -27.49 23.67 19.36
CA PRO A 339 -27.44 25.13 19.38
C PRO A 339 -26.66 25.69 20.59
N LEU A 340 -26.64 24.96 21.71
CA LEU A 340 -25.92 25.36 22.91
C LEU A 340 -24.41 25.44 22.70
N ALA A 341 -23.82 24.57 21.85
CA ALA A 341 -22.40 24.62 21.54
C ALA A 341 -21.99 25.99 20.96
N LEU A 342 -22.85 26.59 20.13
CA LEU A 342 -22.60 27.92 19.57
C LEU A 342 -22.69 29.03 20.62
N GLN A 343 -23.60 28.92 21.58
CA GLN A 343 -23.73 29.89 22.66
C GLN A 343 -22.50 29.86 23.57
N ILE A 344 -22.01 28.67 23.91
CA ILE A 344 -20.80 28.52 24.71
C ILE A 344 -19.61 29.08 23.93
N LEU A 345 -19.43 28.72 22.66
CA LEU A 345 -18.32 29.24 21.84
C LEU A 345 -18.33 30.77 21.72
N ALA A 346 -19.51 31.38 21.60
CA ALA A 346 -19.64 32.84 21.57
C ALA A 346 -19.25 33.52 22.89
N THR A 347 -19.24 32.80 24.01
CA THR A 347 -18.89 33.34 25.34
C THR A 347 -17.48 32.97 25.78
N THR A 348 -16.93 31.85 25.31
CA THR A 348 -15.62 31.35 25.74
C THR A 348 -14.45 31.85 24.90
N VAL A 349 -14.69 32.20 23.63
CA VAL A 349 -13.62 32.67 22.73
C VAL A 349 -13.42 34.18 22.96
N PRO A 350 -12.27 34.62 23.50
CA PRO A 350 -12.00 36.04 23.67
C PRO A 350 -11.94 36.73 22.31
N THR A 351 -12.73 37.78 22.15
CA THR A 351 -12.77 38.61 20.93
C THR A 351 -11.78 39.77 20.98
N VAL A 352 -11.29 40.09 22.18
CA VAL A 352 -10.33 41.16 22.45
C VAL A 352 -9.16 40.62 23.27
N ASP A 353 -7.98 41.18 23.06
CA ASP A 353 -6.80 40.87 23.84
C ASP A 353 -6.86 41.53 25.25
N ILE A 354 -5.82 41.31 26.06
CA ILE A 354 -5.71 41.86 27.42
C ILE A 354 -5.68 43.41 27.39
N HIS A 355 -5.37 44.01 26.24
CA HIS A 355 -5.27 45.45 26.01
C HIS A 355 -6.54 46.05 25.38
N GLY A 356 -7.55 45.24 25.07
CA GLY A 356 -8.82 45.67 24.47
C GLY A 356 -8.80 45.77 22.94
N GLU A 357 -7.73 45.31 22.29
CA GLU A 357 -7.63 45.28 20.84
C GLU A 357 -8.28 44.01 20.25
N PRO A 358 -8.95 44.09 19.09
CA PRO A 358 -9.59 42.94 18.47
C PRO A 358 -8.55 41.88 18.09
N LEU A 359 -8.73 40.66 18.59
CA LEU A 359 -7.89 39.52 18.25
C LEU A 359 -8.09 39.14 16.77
N SER A 360 -7.00 38.83 16.07
CA SER A 360 -7.07 38.25 14.73
C SER A 360 -7.91 36.97 14.77
N PRO A 361 -8.75 36.71 13.74
CA PRO A 361 -9.52 35.48 13.67
C PRO A 361 -8.57 34.27 13.75
N PRO A 362 -8.93 33.22 14.49
CA PRO A 362 -8.09 32.03 14.62
C PRO A 362 -7.86 31.40 13.24
N GLU A 363 -6.66 30.87 13.04
CA GLU A 363 -6.33 30.10 11.83
C GLU A 363 -7.24 28.88 11.73
N ALA A 364 -7.44 28.36 10.51
CA ALA A 364 -8.36 27.25 10.24
C ALA A 364 -8.11 25.99 11.10
N GLU A 365 -6.84 25.75 11.48
CA GLU A 365 -6.40 24.64 12.33
C GLU A 365 -6.75 24.81 13.82
N ASP A 366 -6.95 26.05 14.29
CA ASP A 366 -7.21 26.38 15.69
C ASP A 366 -8.70 26.64 16.00
N ILE A 367 -9.58 26.54 14.99
CA ILE A 367 -11.01 26.75 15.18
C ILE A 367 -11.61 25.61 16.01
N ILE A 368 -12.11 25.92 17.20
CA ILE A 368 -12.70 24.96 18.14
C ILE A 368 -14.04 24.43 17.61
N LEU A 369 -14.13 23.14 17.26
CA LEU A 369 -15.36 22.54 16.73
C LEU A 369 -16.43 22.29 17.79
N MET A 370 -16.07 22.08 19.05
CA MET A 370 -16.96 21.72 20.18
C MET A 370 -17.75 20.43 19.97
N PHE A 371 -17.30 19.35 20.61
CA PHE A 371 -17.98 18.05 20.63
C PHE A 371 -18.96 17.92 21.81
N PRO A 372 -19.93 17.00 21.76
CA PRO A 372 -20.78 16.67 22.92
C PRO A 372 -19.98 16.37 24.21
N SER A 373 -18.80 15.74 24.10
CA SER A 373 -17.90 15.48 25.23
C SER A 373 -17.38 16.73 25.92
N GLU A 374 -17.35 17.86 25.23
CA GLU A 374 -16.83 19.14 25.74
C GLU A 374 -17.94 20.00 26.35
N LEU A 375 -19.19 19.61 26.18
CA LEU A 375 -20.33 20.27 26.81
C LEU A 375 -20.46 19.87 28.29
N PRO A 376 -20.98 20.76 29.15
CA PRO A 376 -21.31 20.41 30.53
C PRO A 376 -22.34 19.26 30.56
N THR A 377 -22.20 18.36 31.54
CA THR A 377 -22.99 17.10 31.66
C THR A 377 -24.50 17.32 31.55
N ASN A 378 -25.01 18.41 32.10
CA ASN A 378 -26.45 18.70 32.19
C ASN A 378 -27.10 19.05 30.84
N PHE A 379 -26.29 19.38 29.83
CA PHE A 379 -26.80 19.83 28.53
C PHE A 379 -26.46 18.90 27.38
N ARG A 380 -25.97 17.70 27.68
CA ARG A 380 -25.60 16.72 26.66
C ARG A 380 -26.85 16.01 26.15
N ASN A 381 -27.05 16.01 24.83
CA ASN A 381 -28.07 15.19 24.20
C ASN A 381 -27.64 13.71 24.24
N PRO A 382 -28.45 12.79 24.81
CA PRO A 382 -28.06 11.38 24.98
C PRO A 382 -27.77 10.68 23.64
N THR A 383 -28.49 11.01 22.57
CA THR A 383 -28.29 10.41 21.24
C THR A 383 -26.97 10.86 20.61
N LEU A 384 -26.62 12.14 20.72
CA LEU A 384 -25.33 12.62 20.21
C LEU A 384 -24.15 12.07 21.02
N VAL A 385 -24.33 11.88 22.32
CA VAL A 385 -23.34 11.25 23.20
C VAL A 385 -23.13 9.78 22.83
N SER A 386 -24.19 9.02 22.57
CA SER A 386 -24.05 7.60 22.19
C SER A 386 -23.32 7.43 20.86
N HIS A 387 -23.64 8.25 19.86
CA HIS A 387 -22.92 8.26 18.58
C HIS A 387 -21.45 8.67 18.76
N GLU A 388 -21.17 9.75 19.50
CA GLU A 388 -19.79 10.17 19.77
C GLU A 388 -19.01 9.04 20.48
N LEU A 389 -19.60 8.38 21.47
CA LEU A 389 -18.95 7.30 22.21
C LEU A 389 -18.54 6.15 21.29
N ARG A 390 -19.41 5.70 20.38
CA ARG A 390 -19.09 4.67 19.37
C ARG A 390 -17.95 5.10 18.45
N TYR A 391 -17.99 6.34 17.96
CA TYR A 391 -16.93 6.86 17.10
C TYR A 391 -15.59 7.03 17.85
N ARG A 392 -15.59 7.48 19.11
CA ARG A 392 -14.37 7.60 19.93
C ARG A 392 -13.76 6.24 20.23
N ASP A 393 -14.58 5.20 20.42
CA ASP A 393 -14.10 3.83 20.63
C ASP A 393 -13.38 3.28 19.38
N ALA A 394 -14.01 3.44 18.22
CA ALA A 394 -13.41 3.12 16.92
C ALA A 394 -12.15 3.94 16.63
N GLN A 395 -12.14 5.24 16.96
CA GLN A 395 -10.97 6.10 16.82
C GLN A 395 -9.81 5.61 17.69
N CYS A 396 -10.05 5.26 18.96
CA CYS A 396 -9.02 4.70 19.84
C CYS A 396 -8.41 3.42 19.25
N SER A 397 -9.23 2.47 18.79
CA SER A 397 -8.78 1.23 18.17
C SER A 397 -7.93 1.49 16.92
N SER A 398 -8.46 2.31 16.00
CA SER A 398 -7.83 2.59 14.71
C SER A 398 -6.52 3.40 14.86
N SER A 399 -6.52 4.46 15.66
CA SER A 399 -5.31 5.25 15.92
C SER A 399 -4.21 4.43 16.59
N LEU A 400 -4.55 3.51 17.49
CA LEU A 400 -3.58 2.64 18.14
C LEU A 400 -3.01 1.60 17.17
N HIS A 401 -3.85 1.02 16.29
CA HIS A 401 -3.38 0.15 15.23
C HIS A 401 -2.42 0.87 14.27
N SER A 402 -2.81 2.06 13.78
CA SER A 402 -1.97 2.90 12.92
C SER A 402 -0.66 3.29 13.60
N LEU A 403 -0.69 3.66 14.88
CA LEU A 403 0.50 3.97 15.67
C LEU A 403 1.48 2.80 15.75
N ARG A 404 0.97 1.58 16.03
CA ARG A 404 1.80 0.35 16.06
C ARG A 404 2.43 0.09 14.71
N HIS A 405 1.65 0.18 13.64
CA HIS A 405 2.14 0.00 12.28
C HIS A 405 3.20 1.06 11.93
N ALA A 406 2.96 2.32 12.29
CA ALA A 406 3.87 3.42 12.04
C ALA A 406 5.22 3.26 12.77
N LEU A 407 5.21 2.72 13.99
CA LEU A 407 6.43 2.38 14.73
C LEU A 407 7.20 1.22 14.09
N LEU A 408 6.51 0.20 13.57
CA LEU A 408 7.14 -0.92 12.84
C LEU A 408 7.80 -0.44 11.54
N VAL A 409 7.11 0.41 10.77
CA VAL A 409 7.67 1.02 9.55
C VAL A 409 8.90 1.86 9.89
N LYS A 410 8.85 2.67 10.96
CA LYS A 410 10.00 3.45 11.42
C LYS A 410 11.21 2.55 11.73
N ARG A 411 11.01 1.41 12.41
CA ARG A 411 12.08 0.43 12.67
C ARG A 411 12.69 -0.12 11.38
N ARG A 412 11.84 -0.49 10.40
CA ARG A 412 12.32 -0.98 9.09
C ARG A 412 13.13 0.08 8.35
N LEU A 413 12.70 1.34 8.39
CA LEU A 413 13.45 2.46 7.82
C LEU A 413 14.82 2.62 8.49
N TYR A 414 14.93 2.46 9.82
CA TYR A 414 16.22 2.46 10.51
C TYR A 414 17.12 1.30 10.08
N THR A 415 16.56 0.10 9.96
CA THR A 415 17.30 -1.09 9.51
C THR A 415 17.81 -0.89 8.09
N PHE A 416 16.94 -0.40 7.19
CA PHE A 416 17.29 -0.04 5.82
C PHE A 416 18.37 1.03 5.77
N LYS A 417 18.27 2.06 6.64
CA LYS A 417 19.30 3.10 6.75
C LYS A 417 20.65 2.49 7.10
N ASN A 418 20.70 1.68 8.15
CA ASN A 418 21.94 1.09 8.66
C ASN A 418 22.60 0.12 7.68
N ILE A 419 21.82 -0.57 6.84
CA ILE A 419 22.33 -1.51 5.84
C ILE A 419 22.85 -0.77 4.60
N ASN A 420 22.10 0.22 4.10
CA ASN A 420 22.35 0.80 2.77
C ASN A 420 23.13 2.11 2.78
N PHE A 421 23.19 2.83 3.91
CA PHE A 421 23.89 4.10 4.00
C PHE A 421 25.09 3.97 4.96
N SER A 422 26.26 4.40 4.50
CA SER A 422 27.45 4.51 5.35
C SER A 422 27.41 5.83 6.14
N GLU A 423 28.19 5.94 7.22
CA GLU A 423 28.30 7.18 8.02
C GLU A 423 28.73 8.41 7.17
N ALA A 424 29.38 8.20 6.02
CA ALA A 424 29.74 9.25 5.07
C ALA A 424 28.56 9.82 4.25
N ASP A 425 27.43 9.09 4.18
CA ASP A 425 26.24 9.47 3.40
C ASP A 425 25.14 10.13 4.26
N GLU A 426 25.44 10.50 5.51
CA GLU A 426 24.50 11.15 6.44
C GLU A 426 23.95 12.49 5.94
N HIS A 427 24.56 13.09 4.91
CA HIS A 427 24.15 14.35 4.30
C HIS A 427 23.11 14.22 3.18
N ILE A 428 22.63 13.02 2.85
CA ILE A 428 21.57 12.86 1.84
C ILE A 428 20.21 13.28 2.44
N GLU A 429 19.54 14.25 1.81
CA GLU A 429 18.24 14.80 2.27
C GLU A 429 17.11 13.76 2.26
N VAL A 430 17.23 12.74 1.42
CA VAL A 430 16.17 11.77 1.11
C VAL A 430 15.82 10.88 2.33
N PRO A 431 16.78 10.22 3.02
CA PRO A 431 16.50 9.52 4.29
C PRO A 431 15.82 10.41 5.33
N ALA A 432 16.33 11.63 5.54
CA ALA A 432 15.79 12.55 6.54
C ALA A 432 14.30 12.88 6.29
N LEU A 433 13.91 13.06 5.02
CA LEU A 433 12.52 13.27 4.63
C LEU A 433 11.63 12.07 4.99
N TYR A 434 12.05 10.83 4.69
CA TYR A 434 11.27 9.63 5.05
C TYR A 434 11.09 9.49 6.57
N PHE A 435 12.16 9.71 7.34
CA PHE A 435 12.08 9.67 8.81
C PHE A 435 11.17 10.76 9.37
N ASN A 436 11.28 12.00 8.88
CA ASN A 436 10.44 13.11 9.31
C ASN A 436 8.97 12.88 8.98
N ASN A 437 8.67 12.40 7.77
CA ASN A 437 7.32 12.04 7.37
C ASN A 437 6.75 10.91 8.23
N GLN A 438 7.57 9.91 8.56
CA GLN A 438 7.14 8.80 9.40
C GLN A 438 6.95 9.21 10.86
N GLN A 439 7.84 10.07 11.40
CA GLN A 439 7.70 10.64 12.74
C GLN A 439 6.42 11.47 12.84
N ARG A 440 6.12 12.26 11.83
CA ARG A 440 4.87 13.03 11.76
C ARG A 440 3.64 12.13 11.84
N LYS A 441 3.62 10.98 11.16
CA LYS A 441 2.51 10.01 11.27
C LYS A 441 2.35 9.49 12.70
N ILE A 442 3.45 9.14 13.35
CA ILE A 442 3.46 8.70 14.75
C ILE A 442 2.89 9.78 15.67
N ASP A 443 3.29 11.04 15.48
CA ASP A 443 2.83 12.15 16.31
C ASP A 443 1.33 12.44 16.09
N LEU A 444 0.86 12.38 14.83
CA LEU A 444 -0.55 12.51 14.47
C LEU A 444 -1.40 11.40 15.11
N ASP A 445 -1.00 10.13 14.95
CA ASP A 445 -1.72 8.97 15.48
C ASP A 445 -1.74 8.99 17.01
N ALA A 446 -0.61 9.33 17.65
CA ALA A 446 -0.52 9.45 19.11
C ALA A 446 -1.40 10.59 19.64
N ALA A 447 -1.43 11.73 18.96
CA ALA A 447 -2.32 12.83 19.31
C ALA A 447 -3.80 12.43 19.12
N SER A 448 -4.13 11.70 18.05
CA SER A 448 -5.49 11.24 17.75
C SER A 448 -6.01 10.31 18.85
N TYR A 449 -5.18 9.33 19.25
CA TYR A 449 -5.49 8.44 20.38
C TYR A 449 -5.68 9.20 21.70
N ARG A 450 -4.76 10.12 22.05
CA ARG A 450 -4.86 10.89 23.31
C ARG A 450 -6.12 11.74 23.36
N ARG A 451 -6.47 12.38 22.24
CA ARG A 451 -7.70 13.17 22.10
C ARG A 451 -8.95 12.30 22.20
N ALA A 452 -8.97 11.17 21.51
CA ALA A 452 -10.09 10.23 21.53
C ALA A 452 -10.35 9.68 22.94
N ARG A 453 -9.29 9.27 23.64
CA ARG A 453 -9.39 8.81 25.03
C ARG A 453 -9.87 9.93 25.95
N PHE A 454 -9.34 11.15 25.82
CA PHE A 454 -9.77 12.29 26.64
C PHE A 454 -11.29 12.54 26.51
N ALA A 455 -11.80 12.58 25.28
CA ALA A 455 -13.23 12.74 25.02
C ALA A 455 -14.06 11.57 25.60
N LYS A 456 -13.59 10.32 25.45
CA LYS A 456 -14.27 9.15 26.01
C LYS A 456 -14.32 9.18 27.54
N VAL A 457 -13.23 9.56 28.20
CA VAL A 457 -13.17 9.73 29.67
C VAL A 457 -14.11 10.85 30.12
N ALA A 458 -14.21 11.95 29.36
CA ALA A 458 -15.14 13.03 29.66
C ALA A 458 -16.63 12.61 29.54
N LEU A 459 -16.94 11.56 28.77
CA LEU A 459 -18.31 11.04 28.58
C LEU A 459 -18.70 9.98 29.61
N VAL A 460 -17.82 9.01 29.90
CA VAL A 460 -18.17 7.80 30.69
C VAL A 460 -17.42 7.72 32.03
N GLY A 461 -16.42 8.58 32.25
CA GLY A 461 -15.49 8.47 33.38
C GLY A 461 -14.30 7.55 33.08
N GLU A 462 -13.30 7.56 33.98
CA GLU A 462 -12.02 6.88 33.73
C GLU A 462 -12.11 5.35 33.80
N GLU A 463 -12.91 4.81 34.72
CA GLU A 463 -13.04 3.36 34.93
C GLU A 463 -13.76 2.65 33.76
N ALA A 464 -14.74 3.32 33.16
CA ALA A 464 -15.55 2.77 32.07
C ALA A 464 -14.98 3.04 30.67
N ALA A 465 -13.86 3.78 30.57
CA ALA A 465 -13.29 4.13 29.27
C ALA A 465 -12.67 2.92 28.54
N GLY A 466 -12.23 1.88 29.25
CA GLY A 466 -11.67 0.64 28.67
C GLY A 466 -10.30 0.78 27.98
N TRP A 467 -9.80 2.00 27.79
CA TRP A 467 -8.53 2.29 27.09
C TRP A 467 -7.47 2.84 28.05
N ARG A 468 -6.24 2.30 27.94
CA ARG A 468 -5.10 2.75 28.76
C ARG A 468 -4.62 4.13 28.33
N LYS A 469 -4.16 4.93 29.29
CA LYS A 469 -3.52 6.22 29.00
C LYS A 469 -2.21 5.97 28.25
N LEU A 470 -1.99 6.72 27.16
CA LEU A 470 -0.77 6.63 26.36
C LEU A 470 0.22 7.71 26.82
N GLU A 471 1.25 7.29 27.54
CA GLU A 471 2.32 8.17 27.99
C GLU A 471 3.33 8.42 26.85
N LEU A 472 4.11 9.50 26.97
CA LEU A 472 5.19 9.78 26.02
C LEU A 472 6.23 8.64 25.96
N GLN A 473 6.42 7.92 27.07
CA GLN A 473 7.37 6.81 27.18
C GLN A 473 6.92 5.56 26.43
N ASP A 474 5.61 5.40 26.23
CA ASP A 474 5.04 4.25 25.53
C ASP A 474 5.25 4.35 24.01
N VAL A 475 5.38 5.57 23.48
CA VAL A 475 5.66 5.84 22.05
C VAL A 475 7.15 5.68 21.79
N ARG A 476 7.61 4.44 21.87
CA ARG A 476 9.00 4.05 21.56
C ARG A 476 9.02 3.03 20.45
N MET A 477 10.09 3.06 19.66
CA MET A 477 10.34 1.99 18.71
C MET A 477 10.56 0.68 19.47
N MET A 478 10.11 -0.43 18.90
CA MET A 478 10.52 -1.76 19.36
C MET A 478 12.05 -1.83 19.24
N GLY A 479 12.74 -1.78 20.37
CA GLY A 479 14.20 -1.86 20.40
C GLY A 479 14.67 -3.28 20.12
N ASP A 480 15.78 -3.42 19.41
CA ASP A 480 16.65 -4.57 19.66
C ASP A 480 17.19 -4.38 21.07
N GLU A 481 16.83 -5.27 22.00
CA GLU A 481 17.38 -5.20 23.36
C GLU A 481 18.91 -5.11 23.36
N GLU A 482 19.55 -5.69 22.34
CA GLU A 482 20.98 -5.57 22.11
C GLU A 482 21.46 -4.15 21.80
N GLU A 483 20.73 -3.38 21.00
CA GLU A 483 21.12 -2.01 20.66
C GLU A 483 20.90 -1.07 21.85
N GLU A 484 19.84 -1.28 22.63
CA GLU A 484 19.66 -0.60 23.92
C GLU A 484 20.75 -1.00 24.93
N LYS A 485 21.12 -2.28 25.03
CA LYS A 485 22.23 -2.76 25.85
C LYS A 485 23.56 -2.13 25.39
N LYS A 486 23.82 -2.08 24.08
CA LYS A 486 25.01 -1.42 23.49
C LYS A 486 25.00 0.10 23.75
N LYS A 487 23.86 0.79 23.65
CA LYS A 487 23.73 2.21 24.01
C LYS A 487 23.96 2.45 25.50
N LYS A 488 23.39 1.62 26.38
CA LYS A 488 23.62 1.68 27.84
C LYS A 488 25.10 1.43 28.20
N GLN A 489 25.75 0.47 27.55
CA GLN A 489 27.18 0.20 27.72
C GLN A 489 28.06 1.36 27.24
N ARG A 490 27.76 1.93 26.06
CA ARG A 490 28.45 3.13 25.54
C ARG A 490 28.27 4.33 26.46
N ALA A 491 27.07 4.54 26.99
CA ALA A 491 26.77 5.61 27.95
C ALA A 491 27.51 5.42 29.29
N MET A 492 27.59 4.19 29.81
CA MET A 492 28.40 3.87 31.00
C MET A 492 29.88 4.14 30.76
N LYS A 493 30.42 3.73 29.61
CA LYS A 493 31.83 3.93 29.25
C LYS A 493 32.17 5.43 29.15
N SER A 494 31.32 6.21 28.48
CA SER A 494 31.48 7.67 28.39
C SER A 494 31.41 8.36 29.75
N ARG A 495 30.51 7.91 30.66
CA ARG A 495 30.40 8.46 32.02
C ARG A 495 31.63 8.14 32.87
N LYS A 496 32.21 6.95 32.69
CA LYS A 496 33.46 6.53 33.34
C LYS A 496 34.66 7.33 32.84
N GLU A 497 34.72 7.59 31.53
CA GLU A 497 35.75 8.43 30.92
C GLU A 497 35.65 9.89 31.42
N ARG A 498 34.46 10.49 31.44
CA ARG A 498 34.25 11.85 32.00
C ARG A 498 34.63 11.95 33.48
N GLY A 499 34.31 10.93 34.28
CA GLY A 499 34.70 10.86 35.69
C GLY A 499 36.22 10.76 35.87
N SER A 500 36.90 10.00 35.01
CA SER A 500 38.36 9.88 35.02
C SER A 500 39.05 11.18 34.60
N THR A 501 38.49 11.93 33.64
CA THR A 501 39.03 13.23 33.22
C THR A 501 38.86 14.29 34.30
N ALA A 502 37.72 14.30 35.02
CA ALA A 502 37.49 15.20 36.15
C ALA A 502 38.47 14.94 37.31
N TRP A 503 38.72 13.67 37.63
CA TRP A 503 39.68 13.28 38.68
C TRP A 503 41.13 13.67 38.33
N ASN A 504 41.52 13.58 37.05
CA ASN A 504 42.84 14.00 36.58
C ASN A 504 43.02 15.54 36.55
N ILE A 505 41.94 16.31 36.43
CA ILE A 505 41.98 17.78 36.50
C ILE A 505 42.12 18.25 37.95
N GLU A 506 41.41 17.64 38.90
CA GLU A 506 41.56 17.92 40.34
C GLU A 506 42.97 17.59 40.86
N GLN A 507 43.58 16.49 40.40
CA GLN A 507 44.94 16.12 40.77
C GLN A 507 46.04 17.04 40.20
N LYS A 508 45.79 17.71 39.07
CA LYS A 508 46.71 18.72 38.52
C LYS A 508 46.59 20.04 39.27
N ASN A 509 45.36 20.51 39.53
CA ASN A 509 45.12 21.74 40.28
C ASN A 509 45.58 21.64 41.74
N GLY A 510 45.59 20.44 42.34
CA GLY A 510 46.13 20.20 43.68
C GLY A 510 47.66 20.15 43.78
N ARG A 511 48.38 20.02 42.66
CA ARG A 511 49.86 19.97 42.63
C ARG A 511 50.52 21.31 42.30
N ASP A 512 49.80 22.22 41.66
CA ASP A 512 50.33 23.54 41.25
C ASP A 512 50.13 24.66 42.31
N GLY A 513 49.57 24.33 43.48
CA GLY A 513 49.25 25.29 44.56
C GLY A 513 50.29 25.41 45.69
N GLN A 514 51.50 24.86 45.54
CA GLN A 514 52.47 24.79 46.64
C GLN A 514 53.88 25.27 46.27
N TRP A 515 54.00 26.45 45.64
CA TRP A 515 55.28 27.17 45.57
C TRP A 515 55.07 28.68 45.65
N PHE A 516 55.93 29.36 46.43
CA PHE A 516 55.97 30.77 46.83
C PHE A 516 55.25 31.18 48.14
N HIS A 517 55.84 30.77 49.26
CA HIS A 517 56.04 31.67 50.41
C HIS A 517 57.50 31.60 50.87
N SER A 518 58.25 32.66 50.54
CA SER A 518 59.42 33.17 51.25
C SER A 518 59.61 34.61 50.84
#